data_AF-A0A1B7VV92-F1
#
_entry.id   AF-A0A1B7VV92-F1
#
_cell.length_a   1.000
_cell.length_b   1.000
_cell.length_c   1.000
_cell.angle_alpha   90.00
_cell.angle_beta   90.00
_cell.angle_gamma   90.00
#
_symmetry.space_group_name_H-M   'P 1'
#
loop_
_entity.id
_entity.type
_entity.pdbx_description
1 polymer ?
#
loop_
_entity_poly.entity_id
_entity_poly.type
_entity_poly.pdbx_seq_one_letter_code
_entity_poly.pdbx_strand_id
1 'polypeptide(L)'
;MKFGIDIGHNCPPDSGASGIKSEDRLTTEVGNKVISKLQSLGHTVISCKPNSASTVNQSLGSRCDKANNNRVDFFVSIHFNAFNGRANGTEVFAISDSGRKVAQKVLDEIVKLGFFNRGVKNGSHLYVLRRTNMPGILIEGCFIDSAKDMQIYDGEAMANAIVAGLTGKVVNTPVNPVNPANPVIDEEQNKDKSILRLQQALNRLKITDKNNRPLAEDNSMGAATSSATEKFQRIVGILPTGIASNTTWEAINQILAKRVIQGTHASGIIIRYLQFRTGSDPDGIYGPKTLAGIKKFQQQNGLTADGIVGAATWQKLVG
;
A
#
# COMPACT_ATOMS: atom_id res chain seq x y z
N MET A 1 -22.29 6.44 4.16
CA MET A 1 -21.47 7.54 4.69
C MET A 1 -20.63 8.12 3.57
N LYS A 2 -20.52 9.43 3.52
CA LYS A 2 -19.66 10.21 2.64
C LYS A 2 -18.44 10.67 3.43
N PHE A 3 -17.24 10.22 3.06
CA PHE A 3 -16.00 10.62 3.71
C PHE A 3 -15.30 11.73 2.93
N GLY A 4 -14.75 12.72 3.64
CA GLY A 4 -13.73 13.62 3.10
C GLY A 4 -12.36 13.08 3.49
N ILE A 5 -11.56 12.64 2.52
CA ILE A 5 -10.20 12.14 2.77
C ILE A 5 -9.21 13.19 2.33
N ASP A 6 -8.49 13.73 3.31
CA ASP A 6 -7.43 14.70 3.14
C ASP A 6 -6.07 14.01 3.19
N ILE A 7 -5.39 14.03 2.04
CA ILE A 7 -4.02 13.56 1.90
C ILE A 7 -3.11 14.72 2.28
N GLY A 8 -2.58 14.70 3.50
CA GLY A 8 -1.74 15.77 4.05
C GLY A 8 -0.61 16.17 3.10
N HIS A 9 -0.24 17.45 3.10
CA HIS A 9 0.81 17.99 2.21
C HIS A 9 0.48 17.75 0.73
N ASN A 10 1.47 17.39 -0.10
CA ASN A 10 1.27 17.07 -1.52
C ASN A 10 0.67 18.24 -2.34
N CYS A 11 1.07 19.46 -1.99
CA CYS A 11 0.68 20.69 -2.65
C CYS A 11 1.91 21.62 -2.74
N PRO A 12 2.78 21.44 -3.76
CA PRO A 12 4.08 22.10 -3.83
C PRO A 12 4.00 23.62 -3.54
N PRO A 13 4.95 24.17 -2.75
CA PRO A 13 6.17 23.52 -2.26
C PRO A 13 5.99 22.65 -1.00
N ASP A 14 4.77 22.48 -0.49
CA ASP A 14 4.53 21.72 0.74
C ASP A 14 4.62 20.20 0.53
N SER A 15 5.77 19.63 0.93
CA SER A 15 6.07 18.19 0.94
C SER A 15 5.94 17.54 2.32
N GLY A 16 5.61 18.32 3.35
CA GLY A 16 5.65 17.84 4.74
C GLY A 16 7.05 17.51 5.24
N ALA A 17 7.11 16.70 6.28
CA ALA A 17 8.35 16.27 6.90
C ALA A 17 9.16 15.29 6.03
N SER A 18 10.47 15.24 6.30
CA SER A 18 11.40 14.33 5.65
C SER A 18 12.31 13.66 6.68
N GLY A 19 12.47 12.34 6.58
CA GLY A 19 13.30 11.51 7.44
C GLY A 19 13.84 10.31 6.68
N ILE A 20 13.65 9.10 7.22
CA ILE A 20 13.98 7.84 6.53
C ILE A 20 13.05 7.67 5.31
N LYS A 21 11.80 8.14 5.44
CA LYS A 21 10.84 8.31 4.34
C LYS A 21 10.37 9.76 4.27
N SER A 22 9.62 10.09 3.22
CA SER A 22 9.04 11.42 2.99
C SER A 22 7.55 11.39 3.29
N GLU A 23 7.05 12.38 4.03
CA GLU A 23 5.66 12.41 4.47
C GLU A 23 4.69 12.44 3.29
N ASP A 24 4.91 13.33 2.31
CA ASP A 24 4.09 13.44 1.10
C ASP A 24 3.87 12.10 0.37
N ARG A 25 4.92 11.27 0.27
CA ARG A 25 4.86 9.94 -0.35
C ARG A 25 4.00 8.99 0.46
N LEU A 26 4.15 8.96 1.79
CA LEU A 26 3.39 8.06 2.65
C LEU A 26 1.92 8.47 2.77
N THR A 27 1.64 9.78 2.90
CA THR A 27 0.26 10.28 2.91
C THR A 27 -0.42 9.99 1.57
N THR A 28 0.27 10.16 0.44
CA THR A 28 -0.26 9.79 -0.89
C THR A 28 -0.52 8.30 -1.01
N GLU A 29 0.43 7.45 -0.58
CA GLU A 29 0.29 5.99 -0.60
C GLU A 29 -0.94 5.54 0.20
N VAL A 30 -0.96 5.85 1.50
CA VAL A 30 -2.01 5.40 2.42
C VAL A 30 -3.34 6.07 2.11
N GLY A 31 -3.34 7.37 1.81
CA GLY A 31 -4.55 8.12 1.50
C GLY A 31 -5.28 7.59 0.27
N ASN A 32 -4.56 7.28 -0.82
CA ASN A 32 -5.17 6.68 -2.00
C ASN A 32 -5.74 5.28 -1.70
N LYS A 33 -5.01 4.46 -0.92
CA LYS A 33 -5.50 3.13 -0.50
C LYS A 33 -6.77 3.23 0.35
N VAL A 34 -6.81 4.17 1.31
CA VAL A 34 -7.99 4.43 2.14
C VAL A 34 -9.18 4.87 1.27
N ILE A 35 -8.97 5.77 0.31
CA ILE A 35 -10.01 6.20 -0.63
C ILE A 35 -10.59 5.00 -1.38
N SER A 36 -9.75 4.17 -2.01
CA SER A 36 -10.19 3.01 -2.78
C SER A 36 -10.93 1.99 -1.91
N LYS A 37 -10.46 1.73 -0.69
CA LYS A 37 -11.07 0.79 0.25
C LYS A 37 -12.41 1.27 0.79
N LEU A 38 -12.55 2.57 1.08
CA LEU A 38 -13.84 3.12 1.49
C LEU A 38 -14.85 3.07 0.32
N GLN A 39 -14.40 3.38 -0.90
CA GLN A 39 -15.22 3.25 -2.11
C GLN A 39 -15.68 1.80 -2.34
N SER A 40 -14.80 0.81 -2.16
CA SER A 40 -15.17 -0.61 -2.33
C SER A 40 -16.15 -1.11 -1.27
N LEU A 41 -16.16 -0.50 -0.08
CA LEU A 41 -17.17 -0.75 0.96
C LEU A 41 -18.51 -0.03 0.69
N GLY A 42 -18.65 0.64 -0.45
CA GLY A 42 -19.86 1.35 -0.86
C GLY A 42 -19.98 2.76 -0.26
N HIS A 43 -18.90 3.32 0.28
CA HIS A 43 -18.89 4.69 0.76
C HIS A 43 -18.60 5.68 -0.37
N THR A 44 -19.24 6.85 -0.32
CA THR A 44 -18.85 7.97 -1.18
C THR A 44 -17.59 8.61 -0.60
N VAL A 45 -16.60 8.91 -1.43
CA VAL A 45 -15.35 9.51 -0.95
C VAL A 45 -15.00 10.74 -1.77
N ILE A 46 -14.73 11.84 -1.07
CA ILE A 46 -14.28 13.11 -1.63
C ILE A 46 -12.82 13.29 -1.27
N SER A 47 -11.92 13.28 -2.27
CA SER A 47 -10.52 13.63 -2.05
C SER A 47 -10.39 15.13 -1.81
N CYS A 48 -9.99 15.52 -0.60
CA CYS A 48 -9.89 16.92 -0.16
C CYS A 48 -8.57 17.58 -0.54
N LYS A 49 -7.56 16.81 -0.97
CA LYS A 49 -6.25 17.33 -1.38
C LYS A 49 -6.39 18.27 -2.60
N PRO A 50 -5.90 19.52 -2.53
CA PRO A 50 -5.82 20.40 -3.69
C PRO A 50 -4.71 19.94 -4.66
N ASN A 51 -4.80 20.35 -5.92
CA ASN A 51 -3.75 20.09 -6.92
C ASN A 51 -2.64 21.16 -6.89
N SER A 52 -2.98 22.38 -6.45
CA SER A 52 -2.07 23.50 -6.30
C SER A 52 -2.62 24.50 -5.27
N ALA A 53 -1.72 25.29 -4.67
CA ALA A 53 -2.03 26.43 -3.82
C ALA A 53 -0.79 27.34 -3.77
N SER A 54 -1.00 28.64 -3.63
CA SER A 54 0.09 29.63 -3.53
C SER A 54 0.64 29.74 -2.10
N THR A 55 -0.10 29.30 -1.09
CA THR A 55 0.34 29.27 0.31
C THR A 55 -0.20 28.05 1.05
N VAL A 56 0.45 27.67 2.16
CA VAL A 56 -0.03 26.61 3.06
C VAL A 56 -1.44 26.94 3.59
N ASN A 57 -1.71 28.17 4.01
CA ASN A 57 -3.03 28.58 4.48
C ASN A 57 -4.12 28.42 3.41
N GLN A 58 -3.82 28.76 2.15
CA GLN A 58 -4.74 28.52 1.05
C GLN A 58 -4.96 27.02 0.80
N SER A 59 -3.91 26.21 0.89
CA SER A 59 -4.01 24.74 0.78
C SER A 59 -4.93 24.17 1.87
N LEU A 60 -4.70 24.55 3.12
CA LEU A 60 -5.49 24.14 4.28
C LEU A 60 -6.95 24.58 4.15
N GLY A 61 -7.20 25.83 3.74
CA GLY A 61 -8.54 26.34 3.45
C GLY A 61 -9.26 25.52 2.39
N SER A 62 -8.60 25.26 1.26
CA SER A 62 -9.17 24.52 0.13
C SER A 62 -9.60 23.09 0.51
N ARG A 63 -8.84 22.42 1.40
CA ARG A 63 -9.20 21.09 1.93
C ARG A 63 -10.50 21.12 2.73
N CYS A 64 -10.61 22.12 3.61
CA CYS A 64 -11.79 22.33 4.44
C CYS A 64 -13.01 22.70 3.60
N ASP A 65 -12.85 23.66 2.68
CA ASP A 65 -13.92 24.11 1.79
C ASP A 65 -14.43 22.95 0.93
N LYS A 66 -13.53 22.10 0.41
CA LYS A 66 -13.91 20.93 -0.37
C LYS A 66 -14.72 19.93 0.47
N ALA A 67 -14.33 19.66 1.71
CA ALA A 67 -15.11 18.81 2.62
C ALA A 67 -16.49 19.43 2.94
N ASN A 68 -16.51 20.72 3.30
CA ASN A 68 -17.70 21.46 3.70
C ASN A 68 -18.71 21.59 2.55
N ASN A 69 -18.26 22.00 1.37
CA ASN A 69 -19.11 22.19 0.19
C ASN A 69 -19.72 20.87 -0.29
N ASN A 70 -19.02 19.75 -0.12
CA ASN A 70 -19.54 18.43 -0.44
C ASN A 70 -20.42 17.82 0.66
N ARG A 71 -20.53 18.48 1.82
CA ARG A 71 -21.27 18.03 3.00
C ARG A 71 -20.90 16.58 3.33
N VAL A 72 -19.61 16.32 3.50
CA VAL A 72 -19.14 15.00 3.94
C VAL A 72 -19.62 14.74 5.37
N ASP A 73 -19.93 13.48 5.69
CA ASP A 73 -20.42 13.06 7.00
C ASP A 73 -19.28 12.99 8.02
N PHE A 74 -18.06 12.68 7.54
CA PHE A 74 -16.87 12.54 8.39
C PHE A 74 -15.61 12.93 7.61
N PHE A 75 -14.71 13.67 8.25
CA PHE A 75 -13.45 14.13 7.67
C PHE A 75 -12.25 13.38 8.26
N VAL A 76 -11.31 12.94 7.42
CA VAL A 76 -10.11 12.22 7.84
C VAL A 76 -8.91 12.84 7.13
N SER A 77 -8.00 13.44 7.91
CA SER A 77 -6.71 13.89 7.42
C SER A 77 -5.62 12.89 7.79
N ILE A 78 -4.80 12.51 6.82
CA ILE A 78 -3.76 11.47 6.97
C ILE A 78 -2.40 12.13 6.86
N HIS A 79 -1.60 11.98 7.91
CA HIS A 79 -0.26 12.55 8.12
C HIS A 79 0.70 11.50 8.67
N PHE A 80 1.99 11.83 8.64
CA PHE A 80 3.02 11.05 9.31
C PHE A 80 4.00 11.97 10.03
N ASN A 81 4.31 11.61 11.27
CA ASN A 81 5.02 12.48 12.18
C ASN A 81 6.53 12.47 11.89
N ALA A 82 7.24 13.46 12.42
CA ALA A 82 8.70 13.47 12.49
C ALA A 82 9.12 14.29 13.71
N PHE A 83 10.25 13.94 14.33
CA PHE A 83 10.77 14.71 15.45
C PHE A 83 12.30 14.69 15.57
N ASN A 84 12.87 13.61 16.12
CA ASN A 84 14.29 13.52 16.47
C ASN A 84 14.91 12.15 16.15
N GLY A 85 14.25 11.35 15.33
CA GLY A 85 14.63 9.97 14.99
C GLY A 85 14.51 8.93 16.10
N ARG A 86 14.14 9.32 17.32
CA ARG A 86 13.90 8.41 18.47
C ARG A 86 12.43 8.29 18.85
N ALA A 87 11.67 9.37 18.71
CA ALA A 87 10.23 9.34 18.90
C ALA A 87 9.60 8.32 17.94
N ASN A 88 8.58 7.61 18.41
CA ASN A 88 7.96 6.53 17.65
C ASN A 88 6.51 6.32 18.13
N GLY A 89 5.70 5.67 17.31
CA GLY A 89 4.31 5.34 17.58
C GLY A 89 3.30 6.17 16.79
N THR A 90 2.02 5.88 17.02
CA THR A 90 0.88 6.54 16.35
C THR A 90 0.09 7.40 17.33
N GLU A 91 -0.43 8.53 16.84
CA GLU A 91 -1.39 9.39 17.55
C GLU A 91 -2.50 9.85 16.61
N VAL A 92 -3.68 10.11 17.17
CA VAL A 92 -4.82 10.62 16.41
C VAL A 92 -5.40 11.84 17.11
N PHE A 93 -5.58 12.93 16.37
CA PHE A 93 -6.14 14.17 16.88
C PHE A 93 -7.63 14.28 16.54
N ALA A 94 -8.42 14.77 17.50
CA ALA A 94 -9.83 15.09 17.31
C ALA A 94 -10.25 16.25 18.24
N ILE A 95 -11.36 16.91 17.90
CA ILE A 95 -11.94 17.98 18.72
C ILE A 95 -13.24 17.52 19.39
N SER A 96 -14.23 17.10 18.59
CA SER A 96 -15.55 16.71 19.10
C SER A 96 -15.55 15.32 19.75
N ASP A 97 -16.48 15.06 20.66
CA ASP A 97 -16.65 13.74 21.29
C ASP A 97 -16.91 12.64 20.27
N SER A 98 -17.69 12.92 19.23
CA SER A 98 -17.93 11.97 18.12
C SER A 98 -16.64 11.69 17.35
N GLY A 99 -15.83 12.72 17.08
CA GLY A 99 -14.50 12.58 16.48
C GLY A 99 -13.57 11.75 17.37
N ARG A 100 -13.52 12.00 18.69
CA ARG A 100 -12.67 11.26 19.63
C ARG A 100 -13.04 9.77 19.71
N LYS A 101 -14.33 9.43 19.66
CA LYS A 101 -14.79 8.02 19.62
C LYS A 101 -14.30 7.29 18.37
N VAL A 102 -14.32 7.94 17.21
CA VAL A 102 -13.80 7.36 15.96
C VAL A 102 -12.27 7.33 15.97
N ALA A 103 -11.62 8.40 16.44
CA ALA A 103 -10.18 8.46 16.59
C ALA A 103 -9.64 7.31 17.45
N GLN A 104 -10.31 6.97 18.55
CA GLN A 104 -9.91 5.87 19.40
C GLN A 104 -9.97 4.53 18.65
N LYS A 105 -11.03 4.27 17.89
CA LYS A 105 -11.15 3.04 17.09
C LYS A 105 -10.04 2.94 16.04
N VAL A 106 -9.75 4.04 15.34
CA VAL A 106 -8.66 4.09 14.35
C VAL A 106 -7.30 3.85 15.00
N LEU A 107 -7.04 4.52 16.13
CA LEU A 107 -5.82 4.35 16.91
C LEU A 107 -5.65 2.90 17.36
N ASP A 108 -6.69 2.28 17.90
CA ASP A 108 -6.67 0.90 18.38
C ASP A 108 -6.32 -0.09 17.27
N GLU A 109 -6.86 0.09 16.06
CA GLU A 109 -6.52 -0.76 14.91
C GLU A 109 -5.08 -0.55 14.43
N ILE A 110 -4.56 0.68 14.43
CA ILE A 110 -3.16 0.94 14.05
C ILE A 110 -2.19 0.35 15.08
N VAL A 111 -2.50 0.45 16.37
CA VAL A 111 -1.68 -0.10 17.46
C VAL A 111 -1.55 -1.63 17.36
N LYS A 112 -2.57 -2.35 16.87
CA LYS A 112 -2.49 -3.80 16.60
C LYS A 112 -1.40 -4.18 15.60
N LEU A 113 -0.95 -3.24 14.76
CA LEU A 113 0.16 -3.47 13.83
C LEU A 113 1.54 -3.43 14.53
N GLY A 114 1.60 -3.07 15.81
CA GLY A 114 2.84 -3.03 16.60
C GLY A 114 3.39 -1.63 16.87
N PHE A 115 2.69 -0.57 16.46
CA PHE A 115 3.09 0.81 16.76
C PHE A 115 2.87 1.15 18.24
N PHE A 116 3.77 1.95 18.81
CA PHE A 116 3.61 2.47 20.16
C PHE A 116 2.36 3.37 20.23
N ASN A 117 1.50 3.16 21.23
CA ASN A 117 0.27 3.92 21.40
C ASN A 117 0.56 5.27 22.08
N ARG A 118 0.39 6.39 21.35
CA ARG A 118 0.58 7.75 21.87
C ARG A 118 -0.74 8.46 22.20
N GLY A 119 -1.86 7.77 22.07
CA GLY A 119 -3.17 8.22 22.49
C GLY A 119 -3.91 9.11 21.49
N VAL A 120 -5.19 9.33 21.80
CA VAL A 120 -6.03 10.32 21.13
C VAL A 120 -5.83 11.70 21.78
N LYS A 121 -5.42 12.68 20.99
CA LYS A 121 -5.04 14.03 21.45
C LYS A 121 -6.04 15.10 21.04
N ASN A 122 -5.99 16.24 21.73
CA ASN A 122 -6.80 17.40 21.40
C ASN A 122 -6.25 18.08 20.13
N GLY A 123 -7.09 18.16 19.09
CA GLY A 123 -6.73 18.73 17.78
C GLY A 123 -7.12 20.19 17.56
N SER A 124 -7.53 20.94 18.59
CA SER A 124 -8.09 22.31 18.44
C SER A 124 -7.13 23.33 17.80
N HIS A 125 -5.82 23.07 17.88
CA HIS A 125 -4.78 23.86 17.23
C HIS A 125 -4.69 23.59 15.72
N LEU A 126 -5.13 22.42 15.23
CA LEU A 126 -5.01 22.00 13.84
C LEU A 126 -6.07 22.67 12.95
N TYR A 127 -5.62 23.32 11.88
CA TYR A 127 -6.47 24.11 11.00
C TYR A 127 -7.64 23.30 10.44
N VAL A 128 -7.34 22.12 9.86
CA VAL A 128 -8.35 21.30 9.16
C VAL A 128 -9.43 20.75 10.08
N LEU A 129 -9.12 20.50 11.36
CA LEU A 129 -10.11 20.05 12.33
C LEU A 129 -10.96 21.19 12.86
N ARG A 130 -10.41 22.41 12.95
CA ARG A 130 -11.14 23.59 13.40
C ARG A 130 -12.05 24.19 12.32
N ARG A 131 -11.72 23.97 11.04
CA ARG A 131 -12.37 24.64 9.89
C ARG A 131 -13.27 23.73 9.06
N THR A 132 -13.39 22.45 9.42
CA THR A 132 -14.39 21.54 8.87
C THR A 132 -15.67 21.58 9.71
N ASN A 133 -16.83 21.47 9.06
CA ASN A 133 -18.15 21.61 9.70
C ASN A 133 -18.70 20.29 10.26
N MET A 134 -18.10 19.16 9.87
CA MET A 134 -18.46 17.82 10.31
C MET A 134 -17.43 17.29 11.30
N PRO A 135 -17.75 16.23 12.08
CA PRO A 135 -16.74 15.55 12.88
C PRO A 135 -15.57 15.07 12.02
N GLY A 136 -14.35 15.23 12.53
CA GLY A 136 -13.16 14.79 11.82
C GLY A 136 -12.00 14.44 12.73
N ILE A 137 -11.03 13.73 12.15
CA ILE A 137 -9.80 13.32 12.80
C ILE A 137 -8.59 13.64 11.93
N LEU A 138 -7.44 13.84 12.55
CA LEU A 138 -6.15 13.86 11.89
C LEU A 138 -5.29 12.73 12.45
N ILE A 139 -4.79 11.86 11.58
CA ILE A 139 -4.04 10.66 11.94
C ILE A 139 -2.57 10.94 11.69
N GLU A 140 -1.75 10.81 12.73
CA GLU A 140 -0.30 10.65 12.60
C GLU A 140 0.00 9.16 12.60
N GLY A 141 0.17 8.59 11.41
CA GLY A 141 0.26 7.13 11.23
C GLY A 141 1.44 6.52 11.99
N CYS A 142 2.63 7.10 11.85
CA CYS A 142 3.83 6.79 12.62
C CYS A 142 4.91 7.86 12.35
N PHE A 143 6.11 7.72 12.94
CA PHE A 143 7.23 8.65 12.75
C PHE A 143 8.12 8.26 11.56
N ILE A 144 8.17 9.09 10.50
CA ILE A 144 8.93 8.82 9.26
C ILE A 144 10.45 8.88 9.45
N ASP A 145 10.91 9.51 10.52
CA ASP A 145 12.32 9.62 10.90
C ASP A 145 12.73 8.54 11.91
N SER A 146 11.79 7.72 12.39
CA SER A 146 12.03 6.66 13.36
C SER A 146 12.35 5.33 12.69
N ALA A 147 13.56 4.81 12.89
CA ALA A 147 13.95 3.51 12.36
C ALA A 147 13.04 2.37 12.86
N LYS A 148 12.55 2.48 14.11
CA LYS A 148 11.64 1.50 14.73
C LYS A 148 10.28 1.46 14.02
N ASP A 149 9.69 2.61 13.77
CA ASP A 149 8.39 2.66 13.09
C ASP A 149 8.54 2.30 11.61
N MET A 150 9.61 2.73 10.95
CA MET A 150 9.86 2.42 9.53
C MET A 150 10.20 0.96 9.27
N GLN A 151 10.63 0.21 10.28
CA GLN A 151 10.78 -1.25 10.20
C GLN A 151 9.44 -1.99 10.18
N ILE A 152 8.41 -1.44 10.84
CA ILE A 152 7.08 -2.06 10.98
C ILE A 152 6.09 -1.53 9.92
N TYR A 153 6.35 -0.34 9.38
CA TYR A 153 5.47 0.31 8.41
C TYR A 153 5.25 -0.55 7.15
N ASP A 154 3.97 -0.86 6.91
CA ASP A 154 3.40 -1.35 5.65
C ASP A 154 2.19 -0.46 5.32
N GLY A 155 2.19 0.17 4.14
CA GLY A 155 1.14 1.12 3.77
C GLY A 155 -0.23 0.48 3.49
N GLU A 156 -0.26 -0.81 3.13
CA GLU A 156 -1.51 -1.56 2.95
C GLU A 156 -2.13 -1.91 4.31
N ALA A 157 -1.32 -2.37 5.26
CA ALA A 157 -1.72 -2.66 6.63
C ALA A 157 -2.19 -1.40 7.36
N MET A 158 -1.47 -0.28 7.20
CA MET A 158 -1.88 1.02 7.74
C MET A 158 -3.24 1.45 7.17
N ALA A 159 -3.42 1.37 5.85
CA ALA A 159 -4.70 1.71 5.22
C ALA A 159 -5.85 0.78 5.69
N ASN A 160 -5.59 -0.51 5.85
CA ASN A 160 -6.55 -1.48 6.38
C ASN A 160 -6.97 -1.14 7.82
N ALA A 161 -6.01 -0.82 8.69
CA ALA A 161 -6.27 -0.42 10.07
C ALA A 161 -7.12 0.84 10.14
N ILE A 162 -6.79 1.86 9.34
CA ILE A 162 -7.58 3.10 9.25
C ILE A 162 -9.02 2.79 8.83
N VAL A 163 -9.22 2.01 7.76
CA VAL A 163 -10.56 1.69 7.26
C VAL A 163 -11.35 0.83 8.25
N ALA A 164 -10.69 -0.12 8.92
CA ALA A 164 -11.30 -0.92 9.96
C ALA A 164 -11.78 -0.04 11.14
N GLY A 165 -10.96 0.90 11.58
CA GLY A 165 -11.34 1.82 12.65
C GLY A 165 -12.48 2.78 12.26
N LEU A 166 -12.49 3.25 11.01
CA LEU A 166 -13.52 4.15 10.49
C LEU A 166 -14.88 3.46 10.31
N THR A 167 -14.88 2.20 9.88
CA THR A 167 -16.10 1.53 9.39
C THR A 167 -16.57 0.38 10.27
N GLY A 168 -15.71 -0.12 11.16
CA GLY A 168 -15.90 -1.39 11.87
C GLY A 168 -15.85 -2.61 10.95
N LYS A 169 -15.57 -2.42 9.65
CA LYS A 169 -15.41 -3.50 8.68
C LYS A 169 -13.94 -3.67 8.39
N VAL A 170 -13.43 -4.85 8.69
CA VAL A 170 -12.17 -5.29 8.10
C VAL A 170 -12.44 -5.51 6.62
N VAL A 171 -11.78 -4.74 5.75
CA VAL A 171 -11.71 -5.13 4.35
C VAL A 171 -10.91 -6.42 4.35
N ASN A 172 -11.58 -7.57 4.14
CA ASN A 172 -10.92 -8.86 4.03
C ASN A 172 -10.03 -8.90 2.78
N THR A 173 -8.84 -8.32 2.87
CA THR A 173 -7.64 -9.06 2.51
C THR A 173 -7.11 -9.68 3.81
N PRO A 174 -7.05 -11.02 3.94
CA PRO A 174 -6.48 -11.64 5.12
C PRO A 174 -4.99 -11.26 5.22
N VAL A 175 -4.62 -10.52 6.27
CA VAL A 175 -3.29 -10.62 6.85
C VAL A 175 -3.45 -11.55 8.04
N ASN A 176 -3.02 -12.81 7.90
CA ASN A 176 -2.84 -13.68 9.06
C ASN A 176 -1.40 -13.52 9.57
N PRO A 177 -1.21 -13.52 10.90
CA PRO A 177 0.11 -13.41 11.52
C PRO A 177 1.01 -14.57 11.10
N VAL A 178 2.29 -14.26 10.91
CA VAL A 178 3.35 -15.23 10.64
C VAL A 178 3.36 -16.28 11.75
N ASN A 179 3.23 -17.56 11.39
CA ASN A 179 3.35 -18.69 12.30
C ASN A 179 4.85 -18.99 12.53
N PRO A 180 5.36 -19.00 13.78
CA PRO A 180 6.79 -19.15 14.07
C PRO A 180 7.39 -20.55 13.80
N ALA A 181 6.63 -21.50 13.24
CA ALA A 181 7.06 -22.89 13.10
C ALA A 181 7.62 -23.31 11.72
N ASN A 182 7.75 -22.40 10.74
CA ASN A 182 8.42 -22.73 9.48
C ASN A 182 8.86 -21.45 8.73
N PRO A 183 10.17 -21.13 8.65
CA PRO A 183 10.62 -19.92 7.97
C PRO A 183 10.49 -20.07 6.45
N VAL A 184 9.47 -19.43 5.87
CA VAL A 184 9.53 -19.01 4.47
C VAL A 184 10.51 -17.84 4.44
N ILE A 185 11.62 -17.99 3.70
CA ILE A 185 12.68 -16.98 3.62
C ILE A 185 12.06 -15.66 3.15
N ASP A 186 12.01 -14.70 4.07
CA ASP A 186 11.43 -13.37 3.91
C ASP A 186 12.31 -12.52 2.98
N GLU A 187 11.90 -12.40 1.72
CA GLU A 187 12.50 -11.50 0.73
C GLU A 187 12.05 -10.02 0.89
N GLU A 188 11.05 -9.74 1.74
CA GLU A 188 10.49 -8.41 2.01
C GLU A 188 11.47 -7.54 2.82
N GLN A 189 12.40 -8.15 3.57
CA GLN A 189 13.45 -7.47 4.36
C GLN A 189 14.81 -7.33 3.66
N ASN A 190 14.96 -7.84 2.44
CA ASN A 190 16.24 -7.78 1.75
C ASN A 190 16.50 -6.35 1.25
N LYS A 191 17.45 -5.66 1.91
CA LYS A 191 17.87 -4.28 1.62
C LYS A 191 18.81 -4.19 0.41
N ASP A 192 19.32 -5.31 -0.07
CA ASP A 192 20.19 -5.34 -1.24
C ASP A 192 19.36 -4.96 -2.48
N LYS A 193 19.76 -3.90 -3.19
CA LYS A 193 19.19 -3.52 -4.49
C LYS A 193 20.21 -3.73 -5.61
N SER A 194 21.20 -4.58 -5.35
CA SER A 194 22.20 -4.95 -6.34
C SER A 194 21.53 -5.47 -7.60
N ILE A 195 22.25 -5.31 -8.69
CA ILE A 195 21.82 -5.82 -9.99
C ILE A 195 21.79 -7.35 -9.96
N LEU A 196 22.68 -7.96 -9.19
CA LEU A 196 22.68 -9.39 -8.92
C LEU A 196 21.36 -9.86 -8.29
N ARG A 197 20.87 -9.17 -7.26
CA ARG A 197 19.58 -9.51 -6.66
C ARG A 197 18.43 -9.30 -7.65
N LEU A 198 18.48 -8.25 -8.47
CA LEU A 198 17.46 -8.03 -9.50
C LEU A 198 17.43 -9.21 -10.48
N GLN A 199 18.59 -9.65 -10.96
CA GLN A 199 18.72 -10.79 -11.86
C GLN A 199 18.16 -12.07 -11.23
N GLN A 200 18.53 -12.34 -9.98
CA GLN A 200 18.01 -13.46 -9.19
C GLN A 200 16.49 -13.41 -9.03
N ALA A 201 15.95 -12.26 -8.65
CA ALA A 201 14.52 -12.07 -8.48
C ALA A 201 13.76 -12.26 -9.79
N LEU A 202 14.24 -11.68 -10.89
CA LEU A 202 13.63 -11.85 -12.22
C LEU A 202 13.70 -13.31 -12.70
N ASN A 203 14.83 -13.99 -12.51
CA ASN A 203 14.98 -15.42 -12.81
C ASN A 203 14.02 -16.28 -11.99
N ARG A 204 13.88 -15.99 -10.69
CA ARG A 204 12.93 -16.65 -9.78
C ARG A 204 11.49 -16.43 -10.25
N LEU A 205 11.15 -15.21 -10.62
CA LEU A 205 9.86 -14.84 -11.19
C LEU A 205 9.62 -15.39 -12.62
N LYS A 206 10.58 -16.12 -13.20
CA LYS A 206 10.54 -16.65 -14.57
C LYS A 206 10.38 -15.55 -15.62
N ILE A 207 10.96 -14.38 -15.35
CA ILE A 207 11.06 -13.28 -16.31
C ILE A 207 12.35 -13.44 -17.09
N THR A 208 12.23 -13.51 -18.41
CA THR A 208 13.34 -13.64 -19.35
C THR A 208 13.69 -12.31 -20.00
N ASP A 209 14.82 -12.26 -20.69
CA ASP A 209 15.11 -11.19 -21.64
C ASP A 209 14.13 -11.19 -22.84
N LYS A 210 14.30 -10.22 -23.73
CA LYS A 210 13.54 -10.09 -24.99
C LYS A 210 13.66 -11.29 -25.94
N ASN A 211 14.71 -12.11 -25.81
CA ASN A 211 14.96 -13.30 -26.62
C ASN A 211 14.48 -14.58 -25.92
N ASN A 212 13.71 -14.45 -24.83
CA ASN A 212 13.22 -15.56 -24.01
C ASN A 212 14.32 -16.38 -23.33
N ARG A 213 15.48 -15.77 -23.04
CA ARG A 213 16.58 -16.38 -22.30
C ARG A 213 16.56 -15.97 -20.82
N PRO A 214 16.92 -16.87 -19.88
CA PRO A 214 17.20 -16.50 -18.50
C PRO A 214 18.34 -15.48 -18.41
N LEU A 215 18.37 -14.71 -17.33
CA LEU A 215 19.43 -13.74 -17.09
C LEU A 215 20.68 -14.42 -16.53
N ALA A 216 21.85 -13.97 -16.97
CA ALA A 216 23.09 -14.23 -16.25
C ALA A 216 23.08 -13.43 -14.93
N GLU A 217 23.49 -14.07 -13.84
CA GLU A 217 23.60 -13.46 -12.51
C GLU A 217 25.01 -12.86 -12.34
N ASP A 218 25.34 -11.90 -13.21
CA ASP A 218 26.68 -11.31 -13.36
C ASP A 218 26.80 -9.92 -12.72
N ASN A 219 25.75 -9.46 -12.03
CA ASN A 219 25.65 -8.14 -11.41
C ASN A 219 25.80 -6.96 -12.40
N SER A 220 25.49 -7.18 -13.69
CA SER A 220 25.61 -6.17 -14.75
C SER A 220 24.26 -5.70 -15.31
N MET A 221 24.10 -4.39 -15.50
CA MET A 221 22.94 -3.78 -16.17
C MET A 221 23.08 -3.82 -17.70
N GLY A 222 23.40 -5.00 -18.24
CA GLY A 222 23.45 -5.23 -19.67
C GLY A 222 22.06 -5.20 -20.33
N ALA A 223 22.04 -5.25 -21.66
CA ALA A 223 20.80 -5.20 -22.46
C ALA A 223 19.78 -6.30 -22.08
N ALA A 224 20.27 -7.48 -21.68
CA ALA A 224 19.42 -8.57 -21.20
C ALA A 224 18.67 -8.17 -19.92
N THR A 225 19.39 -7.73 -18.88
CA THR A 225 18.84 -7.30 -17.58
C THR A 225 17.83 -6.16 -17.75
N SER A 226 18.18 -5.12 -18.53
CA SER A 226 17.27 -4.00 -18.79
C SER A 226 15.99 -4.43 -19.51
N SER A 227 16.11 -5.29 -20.54
CA SER A 227 14.94 -5.77 -21.29
C SER A 227 14.03 -6.69 -20.47
N ALA A 228 14.60 -7.52 -19.58
CA ALA A 228 13.81 -8.34 -18.66
C ALA A 228 13.11 -7.48 -17.60
N THR A 229 13.78 -6.45 -17.10
CA THR A 229 13.19 -5.46 -16.16
C THR A 229 12.01 -4.76 -16.83
N GLU A 230 12.18 -4.31 -18.07
CA GLU A 230 11.12 -3.69 -18.86
C GLU A 230 9.94 -4.66 -19.08
N LYS A 231 10.23 -5.92 -19.44
CA LYS A 231 9.22 -6.98 -19.61
C LYS A 231 8.41 -7.19 -18.33
N PHE A 232 9.09 -7.28 -17.19
CA PHE A 232 8.42 -7.39 -15.88
C PHE A 232 7.52 -6.18 -15.62
N GLN A 233 8.02 -4.96 -15.83
CA GLN A 233 7.25 -3.73 -15.63
C GLN A 233 5.97 -3.71 -16.48
N ARG A 234 6.04 -4.14 -17.75
CA ARG A 234 4.86 -4.27 -18.63
C ARG A 234 3.86 -5.30 -18.10
N ILE A 235 4.35 -6.45 -17.65
CA ILE A 235 3.50 -7.50 -17.06
C ILE A 235 2.74 -6.91 -15.88
N VAL A 236 3.43 -6.29 -14.93
CA VAL A 236 2.82 -5.80 -13.68
C VAL A 236 2.12 -4.44 -13.81
N GLY A 237 2.12 -3.83 -15.00
CA GLY A 237 1.35 -2.63 -15.29
C GLY A 237 1.96 -1.34 -14.74
N ILE A 238 3.29 -1.27 -14.65
CA ILE A 238 4.03 -0.06 -14.27
C ILE A 238 4.87 0.46 -15.45
N LEU A 239 5.40 1.68 -15.34
CA LEU A 239 6.14 2.32 -16.42
C LEU A 239 7.36 1.46 -16.84
N PRO A 240 7.46 1.06 -18.12
CA PRO A 240 8.50 0.15 -18.59
C PRO A 240 9.80 0.90 -18.90
N THR A 241 10.50 1.33 -17.85
CA THR A 241 11.75 2.08 -17.95
C THR A 241 12.98 1.21 -18.22
N GLY A 242 12.88 -0.10 -17.98
CA GLY A 242 14.03 -1.01 -17.97
C GLY A 242 14.96 -0.82 -16.76
N ILE A 243 14.58 0.05 -15.81
CA ILE A 243 15.35 0.37 -14.60
C ILE A 243 14.57 -0.11 -13.36
N ALA A 244 15.25 -0.82 -12.46
CA ALA A 244 14.65 -1.29 -11.21
C ALA A 244 14.58 -0.17 -10.16
N SER A 245 13.65 0.77 -10.37
CA SER A 245 13.30 1.81 -9.39
C SER A 245 12.61 1.22 -8.16
N ASN A 246 12.32 2.05 -7.15
CA ASN A 246 11.58 1.62 -5.96
C ASN A 246 10.24 0.95 -6.32
N THR A 247 9.50 1.49 -7.29
CA THR A 247 8.22 0.90 -7.75
C THR A 247 8.40 -0.49 -8.35
N THR A 248 9.51 -0.74 -9.07
CA THR A 248 9.83 -2.07 -9.60
C THR A 248 10.11 -3.05 -8.47
N TRP A 249 10.88 -2.64 -7.47
CA TRP A 249 11.20 -3.45 -6.30
C TRP A 249 9.98 -3.73 -5.41
N GLU A 250 9.10 -2.75 -5.21
CA GLU A 250 7.83 -2.94 -4.50
C GLU A 250 6.96 -3.99 -5.20
N ALA A 251 6.89 -3.96 -6.53
CA ALA A 251 6.15 -4.95 -7.31
C ALA A 251 6.77 -6.36 -7.19
N ILE A 252 8.10 -6.47 -7.28
CA ILE A 252 8.82 -7.73 -7.08
C ILE A 252 8.54 -8.31 -5.69
N ASN A 253 8.68 -7.48 -4.65
CA ASN A 253 8.49 -7.90 -3.26
C ASN A 253 7.05 -8.34 -3.00
N GLN A 254 6.04 -7.63 -3.53
CA GLN A 254 4.63 -8.04 -3.41
C GLN A 254 4.37 -9.44 -3.96
N ILE A 255 5.05 -9.83 -5.05
CA ILE A 255 4.90 -11.16 -5.65
C ILE A 255 5.71 -12.20 -4.86
N LEU A 256 6.95 -11.87 -4.48
CA LEU A 256 7.83 -12.77 -3.75
C LEU A 256 7.43 -12.98 -2.28
N ALA A 257 6.56 -12.14 -1.74
CA ALA A 257 5.87 -12.38 -0.47
C ALA A 257 4.94 -13.61 -0.52
N LYS A 258 4.64 -14.15 -1.72
CA LYS A 258 3.90 -15.42 -1.93
C LYS A 258 2.60 -15.49 -1.12
N ARG A 259 1.88 -14.37 -1.01
CA ARG A 259 0.62 -14.27 -0.24
C ARG A 259 -0.45 -15.19 -0.84
N VAL A 260 -1.30 -15.78 -0.01
CA VAL A 260 -2.38 -16.66 -0.51
C VAL A 260 -3.39 -15.85 -1.31
N ILE A 261 -3.65 -16.23 -2.57
CA ILE A 261 -4.61 -15.55 -3.46
C ILE A 261 -5.79 -16.47 -3.78
N GLN A 262 -7.01 -15.93 -3.76
CA GLN A 262 -8.25 -16.62 -4.11
C GLN A 262 -9.28 -15.66 -4.72
N GLY A 263 -10.42 -16.17 -5.19
CA GLY A 263 -11.42 -15.45 -6.01
C GLY A 263 -12.04 -14.16 -5.46
N THR A 264 -11.74 -13.76 -4.22
CA THR A 264 -12.15 -12.47 -3.64
C THR A 264 -11.15 -11.33 -3.84
N HIS A 265 -9.97 -11.61 -4.41
CA HIS A 265 -8.93 -10.59 -4.62
C HIS A 265 -9.21 -9.80 -5.89
N ALA A 266 -9.78 -8.59 -5.77
CA ALA A 266 -10.36 -7.88 -6.90
C ALA A 266 -9.35 -7.50 -8.01
N SER A 267 -8.15 -6.98 -7.66
CA SER A 267 -7.19 -6.53 -8.67
C SER A 267 -5.77 -6.23 -8.17
N GLY A 268 -4.81 -6.08 -9.09
CA GLY A 268 -3.48 -5.49 -8.82
C GLY A 268 -2.29 -6.20 -9.46
N ILE A 269 -1.07 -5.78 -9.06
CA ILE A 269 0.23 -6.27 -9.55
C ILE A 269 0.34 -7.80 -9.49
N ILE A 270 -0.04 -8.38 -8.35
CA ILE A 270 0.03 -9.83 -8.13
C ILE A 270 -0.89 -10.56 -9.12
N ILE A 271 -2.08 -10.03 -9.39
CA ILE A 271 -3.02 -10.65 -10.32
C ILE A 271 -2.49 -10.60 -11.75
N ARG A 272 -1.90 -9.46 -12.16
CA ARG A 272 -1.25 -9.34 -13.47
C ARG A 272 -0.12 -10.36 -13.64
N TYR A 273 0.69 -10.53 -12.60
CA TYR A 273 1.74 -11.54 -12.59
C TYR A 273 1.19 -12.97 -12.70
N LEU A 274 0.15 -13.30 -11.93
CA LEU A 274 -0.50 -14.61 -11.99
C LEU A 274 -1.06 -14.87 -13.38
N GLN A 275 -1.77 -13.92 -13.97
CA GLN A 275 -2.30 -14.02 -15.32
C GLN A 275 -1.19 -14.30 -16.33
N PHE A 276 -0.09 -13.54 -16.29
CA PHE A 276 1.08 -13.82 -17.13
C PHE A 276 1.58 -15.26 -16.96
N ARG A 277 1.72 -15.74 -15.72
CA ARG A 277 2.24 -17.07 -15.43
C ARG A 277 1.28 -18.22 -15.75
N THR A 278 -0.02 -17.95 -15.75
CA THR A 278 -1.06 -18.94 -16.08
C THR A 278 -1.55 -18.83 -17.52
N GLY A 279 -0.90 -17.99 -18.35
CA GLY A 279 -1.19 -17.86 -19.78
C GLY A 279 -2.47 -17.07 -20.10
N SER A 280 -2.81 -16.09 -19.27
CA SER A 280 -3.92 -15.14 -19.48
C SER A 280 -3.38 -13.72 -19.68
N ASP A 281 -4.16 -12.87 -20.35
CA ASP A 281 -3.80 -11.46 -20.53
C ASP A 281 -3.73 -10.76 -19.15
N PRO A 282 -2.63 -10.04 -18.84
CA PRO A 282 -2.45 -9.35 -17.56
C PRO A 282 -3.33 -8.10 -17.40
N ASP A 283 -4.65 -8.23 -17.33
CA ASP A 283 -5.54 -7.08 -17.06
C ASP A 283 -5.52 -6.66 -15.57
N GLY A 284 -5.06 -7.55 -14.70
CA GLY A 284 -4.93 -7.35 -13.28
C GLY A 284 -6.21 -7.54 -12.51
N ILE A 285 -7.24 -8.16 -13.08
CA ILE A 285 -8.54 -8.42 -12.45
C ILE A 285 -8.69 -9.92 -12.20
N TYR A 286 -9.12 -10.30 -10.99
CA TYR A 286 -9.43 -11.70 -10.70
C TYR A 286 -10.83 -12.05 -11.19
N GLY A 287 -10.97 -12.20 -12.50
CA GLY A 287 -12.21 -12.61 -13.14
C GLY A 287 -12.28 -14.12 -13.45
N PRO A 288 -13.35 -14.57 -14.12
CA PRO A 288 -13.53 -15.97 -14.52
C PRO A 288 -12.37 -16.53 -15.36
N LYS A 289 -11.76 -15.70 -16.22
CA LYS A 289 -10.59 -16.09 -17.02
C LYS A 289 -9.37 -16.39 -16.15
N THR A 290 -9.08 -15.51 -15.18
CA THR A 290 -7.99 -15.68 -14.21
C THR A 290 -8.18 -16.95 -13.39
N LEU A 291 -9.40 -17.17 -12.88
CA LEU A 291 -9.75 -18.39 -12.14
C LEU A 291 -9.52 -19.65 -12.99
N ALA A 292 -9.99 -19.66 -14.24
CA ALA A 292 -9.80 -20.78 -15.15
C ALA A 292 -8.32 -21.04 -15.45
N GLY A 293 -7.54 -19.98 -15.68
CA GLY A 293 -6.08 -20.06 -15.87
C GLY A 293 -5.35 -20.67 -14.69
N ILE A 294 -5.68 -20.24 -13.46
CA ILE A 294 -5.08 -20.77 -12.23
C ILE A 294 -5.44 -22.24 -12.05
N LYS A 295 -6.72 -22.62 -12.22
CA LYS A 295 -7.14 -24.03 -12.11
C LYS A 295 -6.46 -24.93 -13.14
N LYS A 296 -6.32 -24.45 -14.38
CA LYS A 296 -5.58 -25.17 -15.43
C LYS A 296 -4.11 -25.36 -15.06
N PHE A 297 -3.46 -24.30 -14.58
CA PHE A 297 -2.07 -24.36 -14.12
C PHE A 297 -1.90 -25.37 -12.97
N GLN A 298 -2.79 -25.33 -11.98
CA GLN A 298 -2.77 -26.26 -10.85
C GLN A 298 -2.90 -27.72 -11.33
N GLN A 299 -3.88 -28.00 -12.19
CA GLN A 299 -4.09 -29.33 -12.76
C GLN A 299 -2.84 -29.83 -13.52
N GLN A 300 -2.24 -28.98 -14.35
CA GLN A 300 -1.03 -29.31 -15.12
C GLN A 300 0.19 -29.59 -14.23
N ASN A 301 0.19 -29.06 -13.00
CA ASN A 301 1.28 -29.24 -12.04
C ASN A 301 0.97 -30.28 -10.95
N GLY A 302 -0.09 -31.08 -11.11
CA GLY A 302 -0.48 -32.12 -10.17
C GLY A 302 -1.01 -31.58 -8.83
N LEU A 303 -1.54 -30.35 -8.81
CA LEU A 303 -2.12 -29.72 -7.64
C LEU A 303 -3.66 -29.79 -7.70
N THR A 304 -4.31 -29.60 -6.54
CA THR A 304 -5.76 -29.41 -6.47
C THR A 304 -6.16 -28.17 -7.28
N ALA A 305 -7.04 -28.34 -8.26
CA ALA A 305 -7.53 -27.27 -9.13
C ALA A 305 -8.67 -26.45 -8.47
N ASP A 306 -8.42 -25.91 -7.29
CA ASP A 306 -9.37 -25.14 -6.49
C ASP A 306 -9.41 -23.65 -6.88
N GLY A 307 -8.42 -23.17 -7.63
CA GLY A 307 -8.28 -21.76 -7.96
C GLY A 307 -7.69 -20.92 -6.82
N ILE A 308 -7.07 -21.55 -5.82
CA ILE A 308 -6.40 -20.88 -4.70
C ILE A 308 -4.88 -20.96 -4.92
N VAL A 309 -4.24 -19.81 -5.05
CA VAL A 309 -2.78 -19.70 -5.13
C VAL A 309 -2.21 -19.72 -3.71
N GLY A 310 -2.11 -20.90 -3.13
CA GLY A 310 -1.42 -21.15 -1.86
C GLY A 310 0.07 -21.50 -2.03
N ALA A 311 0.73 -21.88 -0.95
CA ALA A 311 2.17 -22.16 -0.94
C ALA A 311 2.63 -23.17 -2.02
N ALA A 312 1.87 -24.26 -2.22
CA ALA A 312 2.18 -25.26 -3.24
C ALA A 312 2.09 -24.69 -4.67
N THR A 313 1.07 -23.87 -4.94
CA THR A 313 0.92 -23.19 -6.23
C THR A 313 2.05 -22.17 -6.44
N TRP A 314 2.39 -21.39 -5.41
CA TRP A 314 3.53 -20.46 -5.45
C TRP A 314 4.86 -21.16 -5.71
N GLN A 315 5.09 -22.32 -5.10
CA GLN A 315 6.30 -23.11 -5.32
C GLN A 315 6.45 -23.52 -6.79
N LYS A 316 5.35 -23.90 -7.45
CA LYS A 316 5.34 -24.21 -8.89
C LYS A 316 5.49 -22.98 -9.77
N LEU A 317 4.96 -21.83 -9.34
CA LEU A 317 5.09 -20.57 -10.06
C LEU A 317 6.55 -20.10 -9.97
N VAL A 318 7.06 -19.73 -8.81
CA VAL A 318 8.31 -18.96 -8.71
C VAL A 318 9.52 -19.77 -8.23
N GLY A 319 9.34 -21.03 -7.84
CA GLY A 319 10.42 -21.82 -7.26
C GLY A 319 10.74 -21.51 -5.80
#